data_AF-A0A3M0GK87-F1
#
_entry.id   AF-A0A3M0GK87-F1
#
_cell.length_a   1.000
_cell.length_b   1.000
_cell.length_c   1.000
_cell.angle_alpha   90.00
_cell.angle_beta   90.00
_cell.angle_gamma   90.00
#
_symmetry.space_group_name_H-M   'P 1'
#
loop_
_entity.id
_entity.type
_entity.pdbx_description
1 polymer ?
#
loop_
_entity_poly.entity_id
_entity_poly.type
_entity_poly.pdbx_seq_one_letter_code
_entity_poly.pdbx_strand_id
1 'polypeptide(L)'
;MAGALPAAADIPPVKRVSCPSVAEINRARPPSEVEKRTLVSLEATPTQCAYRVQGVTEGENLSFGFVDGVSTPKQAEDQLRQEYADTSILFSTTPLPALGAGAFAFSDTGPGALYWQLSPGAVAAMGSNLLWQLDEYVAVAKLFRPMMEVYTIPGAHTVNGRQWRTACEGYSATARCRTDIFATVIRKTPSGYVKVNGWAFNSLTYRWSDRALWTANPLGRTGSWTSAEGRRWRTDCDTATTGRGACRSYLLTTVIDFKGGKYTRADVWVFNNQVLFTT
;
A
#
# COMPACT_ATOMS: atom_id res chain seq x y z
N MET A 1 -8.94 24.34 -21.39
CA MET A 1 -7.78 23.54 -21.87
C MET A 1 -7.29 22.74 -20.68
N ALA A 2 -7.43 21.42 -20.70
CA ALA A 2 -6.91 20.57 -19.63
C ALA A 2 -5.39 20.45 -19.81
N GLY A 3 -4.62 21.12 -18.95
CA GLY A 3 -3.17 20.99 -18.92
C GLY A 3 -2.77 19.54 -18.67
N ALA A 4 -1.68 19.10 -19.31
CA ALA A 4 -1.11 17.78 -19.07
C ALA A 4 -0.88 17.58 -17.57
N LEU A 5 -1.33 16.43 -17.05
CA LEU A 5 -1.02 16.02 -15.68
C LEU A 5 0.50 16.00 -15.52
N PRO A 6 1.06 16.56 -14.43
CA PRO A 6 2.50 16.49 -14.20
C PRO A 6 2.95 15.02 -14.21
N ALA A 7 4.13 14.78 -14.78
CA ALA A 7 4.72 13.45 -14.79
C ALA A 7 4.86 12.95 -13.34
N ALA A 8 4.60 11.66 -13.12
CA ALA A 8 4.63 11.04 -11.79
C ALA A 8 5.98 11.15 -11.04
N ALA A 9 7.02 11.72 -11.66
CA ALA A 9 8.38 11.83 -11.14
C ALA A 9 8.54 12.76 -9.93
N ASP A 10 7.64 13.74 -9.74
CA ASP A 10 7.77 14.74 -8.66
C ASP A 10 7.16 14.29 -7.33
N ILE A 11 6.62 13.06 -7.25
CA ILE A 11 5.90 12.59 -6.07
C ILE A 11 6.79 11.65 -5.26
N PRO A 12 7.08 11.96 -3.98
CA PRO A 12 7.91 11.12 -3.16
C PRO A 12 7.43 9.66 -3.12
N PRO A 13 8.35 8.69 -3.09
CA PRO A 13 8.01 7.27 -3.06
C PRO A 13 7.18 6.93 -1.82
N VAL A 14 6.35 5.88 -1.92
CA VAL A 14 5.61 5.37 -0.75
C VAL A 14 6.51 4.39 -0.01
N LYS A 15 7.24 4.89 0.99
CA LYS A 15 7.99 4.09 1.95
C LYS A 15 7.12 3.70 3.15
N ARG A 16 6.00 3.02 2.90
CA ARG A 16 5.14 2.47 3.96
C ARG A 16 4.63 1.08 3.60
N VAL A 17 4.57 0.18 4.58
CA VAL A 17 4.27 -1.23 4.37
C VAL A 17 3.01 -1.67 5.12
N SER A 18 2.24 -2.56 4.48
CA SER A 18 1.23 -3.38 5.14
C SER A 18 1.88 -4.70 5.55
N CYS A 19 2.18 -4.87 6.83
CA CYS A 19 2.77 -6.10 7.36
C CYS A 19 1.76 -7.26 7.34
N PRO A 20 2.05 -8.38 6.66
CA PRO A 20 1.25 -9.59 6.76
C PRO A 20 1.14 -10.07 8.20
N SER A 21 0.01 -10.64 8.58
CA SER A 21 -0.14 -11.27 9.89
C SER A 21 0.75 -12.51 10.03
N VAL A 22 1.08 -12.86 11.26
CA VAL A 22 1.79 -14.11 11.60
C VAL A 22 1.10 -15.33 10.96
N ALA A 23 -0.22 -15.37 10.99
CA ALA A 23 -1.01 -16.47 10.42
C ALA A 23 -0.91 -16.55 8.90
N GLU A 24 -0.84 -15.40 8.21
CA GLU A 24 -0.65 -15.36 6.75
C GLU A 24 0.73 -15.86 6.35
N ILE A 25 1.79 -15.43 7.03
CA ILE A 25 3.15 -15.90 6.73
C ILE A 25 3.28 -17.39 7.02
N ASN A 26 2.82 -17.87 8.18
CA ASN A 26 2.87 -19.29 8.52
C ASN A 26 2.07 -20.16 7.54
N ARG A 27 1.01 -19.62 6.89
CA ARG A 27 0.23 -20.33 5.86
C ARG A 27 0.90 -20.31 4.48
N ALA A 28 1.55 -19.22 4.13
CA ALA A 28 2.22 -19.08 2.83
C ALA A 28 3.52 -19.89 2.75
N ARG A 29 4.10 -20.24 3.90
CA ARG A 29 5.26 -21.11 3.96
C ARG A 29 4.89 -22.50 3.45
N PRO A 30 5.67 -23.08 2.53
CA PRO A 30 5.61 -24.51 2.27
C PRO A 30 5.85 -25.31 3.56
N PRO A 31 5.30 -26.53 3.66
CA PRO A 31 5.69 -27.44 4.74
C PRO A 31 7.19 -27.75 4.61
N SER A 32 8.02 -27.11 5.43
CA SER A 32 9.43 -27.46 5.55
C SER A 32 9.57 -28.67 6.50
N GLU A 33 10.15 -29.76 5.99
CA GLU A 33 10.56 -30.92 6.79
C GLU A 33 11.69 -30.57 7.78
N VAL A 34 12.45 -29.50 7.50
CA VAL A 34 13.69 -29.14 8.20
C VAL A 34 13.45 -28.12 9.30
N GLU A 35 12.53 -27.17 9.12
CA GLU A 35 12.27 -26.11 10.11
C GLU A 35 10.79 -26.08 10.54
N LYS A 36 10.47 -26.76 11.64
CA LYS A 36 9.12 -26.77 12.24
C LYS A 36 8.77 -25.49 13.00
N ARG A 37 9.70 -24.55 13.14
CA ARG A 37 9.49 -23.35 13.95
C ARG A 37 8.49 -22.43 13.25
N THR A 38 7.49 -21.98 13.99
CA THR A 38 6.46 -21.05 13.52
C THR A 38 6.76 -19.64 14.02
N LEU A 39 6.36 -18.64 13.24
CA LEU A 39 6.32 -17.27 13.72
C LEU A 39 5.23 -17.14 14.79
N VAL A 40 5.48 -16.35 15.83
CA VAL A 40 4.59 -16.22 17.00
C VAL A 40 4.16 -14.79 17.31
N SER A 41 4.92 -13.80 16.85
CA SER A 41 4.57 -12.39 17.06
C SER A 41 5.02 -11.52 15.88
N LEU A 42 4.39 -10.36 15.78
CA LEU A 42 4.70 -9.29 14.83
C LEU A 42 4.86 -7.97 15.61
N GLU A 43 5.97 -7.29 15.38
CA GLU A 43 6.18 -5.88 15.70
C GLU A 43 6.20 -5.09 14.39
N ALA A 44 5.34 -4.09 14.29
CA ALA A 44 5.16 -3.33 13.05
C ALA A 44 5.30 -1.84 13.29
N THR A 45 6.07 -1.19 12.41
CA THR A 45 6.09 0.27 12.25
C THR A 45 5.57 0.61 10.86
N PRO A 46 5.36 1.90 10.52
CA PRO A 46 4.96 2.26 9.16
C PRO A 46 5.95 1.77 8.08
N THR A 47 7.22 1.56 8.42
CA THR A 47 8.30 1.28 7.46
C THR A 47 8.98 -0.08 7.66
N GLN A 48 8.63 -0.82 8.71
CA GLN A 48 9.30 -2.07 9.09
C GLN A 48 8.29 -3.08 9.64
N CYS A 49 8.57 -4.36 9.39
CA CYS A 49 7.88 -5.48 10.01
C CYS A 49 8.94 -6.43 10.59
N ALA A 50 8.80 -6.81 11.85
CA ALA A 50 9.70 -7.72 12.54
C ALA A 50 8.90 -8.88 13.14
N TYR A 51 9.32 -10.10 12.84
CA TYR A 51 8.65 -11.31 13.30
C TYR A 51 9.57 -12.13 14.20
N ARG A 52 9.00 -12.63 15.31
CA ARG A 52 9.70 -13.55 16.21
C ARG A 52 9.30 -14.99 15.93
N VAL A 53 10.28 -15.88 16.01
CA VAL A 53 10.11 -17.32 15.85
C VAL A 53 9.98 -17.98 17.23
N GLN A 54 9.13 -18.99 17.34
CA GLN A 54 8.96 -19.75 18.57
C GLN A 54 10.29 -20.40 19.01
N GLY A 55 10.66 -20.22 20.28
CA GLY A 55 11.81 -20.90 20.89
C GLY A 55 13.17 -20.26 20.58
N VAL A 56 13.21 -19.04 20.02
CA VAL A 56 14.44 -18.26 19.84
C VAL A 56 14.45 -17.11 20.85
N THR A 57 15.50 -17.02 21.66
CA THR A 57 15.59 -16.09 22.80
C THR A 57 16.09 -14.70 22.45
N GLU A 58 16.75 -14.48 21.30
CA GLU A 58 17.26 -13.16 20.90
C GLU A 58 17.14 -12.90 19.39
N GLY A 59 16.82 -11.64 19.04
CA GLY A 59 16.84 -11.11 17.67
C GLY A 59 15.52 -11.17 16.87
N GLU A 60 15.43 -10.32 15.84
CA GLU A 60 14.44 -10.45 14.76
C GLU A 60 14.78 -11.70 13.93
N ASN A 61 13.82 -12.61 13.73
CA ASN A 61 14.08 -13.85 13.00
C ASN A 61 13.61 -13.79 11.54
N LEU A 62 12.68 -12.90 11.23
CA LEU A 62 12.34 -12.46 9.88
C LEU A 62 12.05 -10.97 9.98
N SER A 63 12.67 -10.18 9.13
CA SER A 63 12.52 -8.73 9.08
C SER A 63 12.26 -8.26 7.67
N PHE A 64 11.48 -7.19 7.57
CA PHE A 64 11.21 -6.45 6.35
C PHE A 64 11.44 -4.98 6.65
N GLY A 65 12.12 -4.28 5.75
CA GLY A 65 12.30 -2.83 5.83
C GLY A 65 12.54 -2.20 4.47
N PHE A 66 12.50 -0.86 4.42
CA PHE A 66 12.96 -0.14 3.24
C PHE A 66 14.47 0.06 3.28
N VAL A 67 15.12 0.00 2.11
CA VAL A 67 16.54 0.32 1.98
C VAL A 67 16.68 1.83 1.84
N ASP A 68 17.52 2.43 2.66
CA ASP A 68 17.78 3.86 2.63
C ASP A 68 18.74 4.25 1.51
N GLY A 69 18.63 5.50 1.04
CA GLY A 69 19.49 6.03 -0.02
C GLY A 69 19.25 5.50 -1.43
N VAL A 70 18.43 4.46 -1.62
CA VAL A 70 18.20 3.82 -2.92
C VAL A 70 16.76 3.94 -3.40
N SER A 71 16.60 3.95 -4.73
CA SER A 71 15.32 4.05 -5.42
C SER A 71 15.05 2.90 -6.39
N THR A 72 16.07 2.09 -6.70
CA THR A 72 15.96 0.92 -7.57
C THR A 72 16.72 -0.28 -6.99
N PRO A 73 16.31 -1.52 -7.28
CA PRO A 73 17.06 -2.71 -6.87
C PRO A 73 18.52 -2.68 -7.34
N LYS A 74 18.80 -2.14 -8.52
CA LYS A 74 20.18 -2.00 -9.01
C LYS A 74 21.05 -1.13 -8.10
N GLN A 75 20.51 0.00 -7.63
CA GLN A 75 21.21 0.87 -6.68
C GLN A 75 21.46 0.16 -5.34
N ALA A 76 20.52 -0.68 -4.88
CA ALA A 76 20.71 -1.49 -3.68
C ALA A 76 21.84 -2.52 -3.88
N GLU A 77 21.88 -3.19 -5.04
CA GLU A 77 22.97 -4.10 -5.39
C GLU A 77 24.33 -3.38 -5.42
N ASP A 78 24.41 -2.21 -6.05
CA ASP A 78 25.63 -1.42 -6.14
C ASP A 78 26.12 -0.95 -4.77
N GLN A 79 25.20 -0.54 -3.90
CA GLN A 79 25.51 -0.17 -2.52
C GLN A 79 26.08 -1.36 -1.73
N LEU A 80 25.44 -2.53 -1.80
CA LEU A 80 25.96 -3.74 -1.14
C LEU A 80 27.34 -4.11 -1.69
N ARG A 81 27.54 -4.02 -3.02
CA ARG A 81 28.83 -4.33 -3.63
C ARG A 81 29.94 -3.41 -3.11
N GLN A 82 29.64 -2.13 -2.88
CA GLN A 82 30.58 -1.19 -2.28
C GLN A 82 30.86 -1.51 -0.81
N GLU A 83 29.81 -1.83 -0.03
CA GLU A 83 29.94 -2.20 1.38
C GLU A 83 30.83 -3.44 1.59
N TYR A 84 30.75 -4.41 0.69
CA TYR A 84 31.53 -5.66 0.76
C TYR A 84 32.81 -5.66 -0.09
N ALA A 85 33.17 -4.54 -0.73
CA ALA A 85 34.30 -4.49 -1.67
C ALA A 85 35.65 -4.90 -1.05
N ASP A 86 35.86 -4.56 0.23
CA ASP A 86 37.10 -4.83 0.96
C ASP A 86 37.02 -6.09 1.84
N THR A 87 35.97 -6.90 1.66
CA THR A 87 35.77 -8.14 2.42
C THR A 87 36.26 -9.35 1.62
N SER A 88 36.59 -10.44 2.32
CA SER A 88 36.91 -11.72 1.68
C SER A 88 35.68 -12.47 1.16
N ILE A 89 34.49 -11.86 1.25
CA ILE A 89 33.21 -12.46 0.87
C ILE A 89 33.09 -12.42 -0.65
N LEU A 90 32.82 -13.56 -1.27
CA LEU A 90 32.45 -13.61 -2.67
C LEU A 90 31.11 -12.89 -2.83
N PHE A 91 31.05 -11.83 -3.63
CA PHE A 91 29.79 -11.12 -3.90
C PHE A 91 29.06 -11.74 -5.09
N SER A 92 27.97 -12.45 -4.82
CA SER A 92 27.11 -13.12 -5.79
C SER A 92 25.64 -12.80 -5.52
N THR A 93 24.90 -12.51 -6.60
CA THR A 93 23.46 -12.24 -6.52
C THR A 93 22.67 -13.24 -7.36
N THR A 94 21.49 -13.61 -6.86
CA THR A 94 20.55 -14.47 -7.58
C THR A 94 19.36 -13.64 -8.06
N PRO A 95 19.09 -13.51 -9.37
CA PRO A 95 17.93 -12.76 -9.87
C PRO A 95 16.60 -13.36 -9.40
N LEU A 96 15.65 -12.49 -9.04
CA LEU A 96 14.31 -12.85 -8.54
C LEU A 96 13.19 -12.24 -9.40
N PRO A 97 13.01 -12.67 -10.66
CA PRO A 97 11.99 -12.10 -11.55
C PRO A 97 10.56 -12.20 -11.00
N ALA A 98 10.31 -13.17 -10.10
CA ALA A 98 9.04 -13.34 -9.41
C ALA A 98 8.66 -12.17 -8.48
N LEU A 99 9.61 -11.32 -8.10
CA LEU A 99 9.40 -10.11 -7.28
C LEU A 99 9.48 -8.81 -8.09
N GLY A 100 9.66 -8.91 -9.41
CA GLY A 100 9.73 -7.77 -10.32
C GLY A 100 11.10 -7.58 -10.97
N ALA A 101 11.16 -6.60 -11.87
CA ALA A 101 12.37 -6.30 -12.63
C ALA A 101 13.51 -5.85 -11.69
N GLY A 102 14.70 -6.42 -11.90
CA GLY A 102 15.91 -6.10 -11.14
C GLY A 102 15.93 -6.62 -9.70
N ALA A 103 14.87 -7.28 -9.22
CA ALA A 103 14.89 -7.89 -7.89
C ALA A 103 15.93 -9.02 -7.81
N PHE A 104 16.55 -9.18 -6.65
CA PHE A 104 17.62 -10.16 -6.44
C PHE A 104 17.68 -10.64 -4.99
N ALA A 105 18.32 -11.79 -4.78
CA ALA A 105 18.76 -12.27 -3.48
C ALA A 105 20.29 -12.14 -3.35
N PHE A 106 20.74 -11.88 -2.15
CA PHE A 106 22.15 -11.88 -1.75
C PHE A 106 22.31 -12.82 -0.55
N SER A 107 23.11 -13.88 -0.69
CA SER A 107 23.21 -14.98 0.29
C SER A 107 24.60 -15.18 0.89
N ASP A 108 25.58 -14.34 0.52
CA ASP A 108 26.98 -14.63 0.86
C ASP A 108 27.37 -14.20 2.27
N THR A 109 26.52 -13.44 2.96
CA THR A 109 26.74 -12.96 4.34
C THR A 109 25.91 -13.71 5.39
N GLY A 110 25.22 -14.77 4.99
CA GLY A 110 24.38 -15.57 5.88
C GLY A 110 23.05 -15.96 5.23
N PRO A 111 22.00 -16.20 6.02
CA PRO A 111 20.68 -16.52 5.47
C PRO A 111 20.19 -15.33 4.64
N GLY A 112 19.94 -15.61 3.36
CA GLY A 112 19.97 -14.58 2.31
C GLY A 112 18.92 -13.48 2.47
N ALA A 113 19.28 -12.27 2.03
CA ALA A 113 18.39 -11.13 1.97
C ALA A 113 17.84 -10.95 0.55
N LEU A 114 16.55 -10.62 0.46
CA LEU A 114 15.84 -10.38 -0.79
C LEU A 114 15.65 -8.88 -0.95
N TYR A 115 15.92 -8.35 -2.14
CA TYR A 115 15.80 -6.95 -2.48
C TYR A 115 14.89 -6.78 -3.69
N TRP A 116 13.84 -5.97 -3.56
CA TRP A 116 12.91 -5.70 -4.65
C TRP A 116 12.24 -4.35 -4.51
N GLN A 117 11.66 -3.87 -5.61
CA GLN A 117 10.93 -2.62 -5.62
C GLN A 117 9.50 -2.86 -5.12
N LEU A 118 9.19 -2.41 -3.90
CA LEU A 118 7.85 -2.56 -3.32
C LEU A 118 6.88 -1.51 -3.89
N SER A 119 7.37 -0.29 -4.11
CA SER A 119 6.62 0.79 -4.78
C SER A 119 7.55 1.60 -5.70
N PRO A 120 7.02 2.39 -6.65
CA PRO A 120 7.84 3.31 -7.45
C PRO A 120 8.80 4.14 -6.59
N GLY A 121 10.11 3.94 -6.78
CA GLY A 121 11.16 4.64 -6.04
C GLY A 121 11.39 4.17 -4.61
N ALA A 122 10.78 3.07 -4.14
CA ALA A 122 11.03 2.47 -2.83
C ALA A 122 11.48 1.01 -2.96
N VAL A 123 12.73 0.76 -2.59
CA VAL A 123 13.28 -0.60 -2.51
C VAL A 123 13.06 -1.13 -1.10
N ALA A 124 12.57 -2.36 -1.02
CA ALA A 124 12.47 -3.10 0.22
C ALA A 124 13.57 -4.16 0.29
N ALA A 125 13.95 -4.48 1.51
CA ALA A 125 14.75 -5.64 1.86
C ALA A 125 13.95 -6.54 2.80
N MET A 126 14.07 -7.84 2.61
CA MET A 126 13.60 -8.84 3.58
C MET A 126 14.74 -9.77 3.91
N GLY A 127 15.07 -9.87 5.19
CA GLY A 127 16.12 -10.74 5.71
C GLY A 127 15.55 -11.64 6.79
N SER A 128 16.23 -12.74 7.07
CA SER A 128 15.80 -13.68 8.10
C SER A 128 16.96 -14.57 8.48
N ASN A 129 16.96 -15.08 9.71
CA ASN A 129 17.93 -16.06 10.16
C ASN A 129 17.46 -17.52 10.03
N LEU A 130 16.42 -17.73 9.22
CA LEU A 130 15.79 -19.03 9.03
C LEU A 130 16.45 -19.80 7.88
N LEU A 131 16.38 -21.13 7.97
CA LEU A 131 16.95 -22.04 6.97
C LEU A 131 15.98 -22.27 5.81
N TRP A 132 15.19 -21.25 5.48
CA TRP A 132 14.21 -21.32 4.41
C TRP A 132 14.87 -21.37 3.05
N GLN A 133 14.27 -22.12 2.14
CA GLN A 133 14.67 -22.12 0.74
C GLN A 133 14.25 -20.80 0.07
N LEU A 134 14.93 -20.46 -1.03
CA LEU A 134 14.72 -19.19 -1.72
C LEU A 134 13.28 -19.00 -2.22
N ASP A 135 12.63 -20.07 -2.66
CA ASP A 135 11.23 -20.08 -3.09
C ASP A 135 10.27 -19.80 -1.93
N GLU A 136 10.55 -20.30 -0.73
CA GLU A 136 9.81 -20.00 0.50
C GLU A 136 9.90 -18.52 0.85
N TYR A 137 11.11 -17.94 0.77
CA TYR A 137 11.31 -16.50 0.95
C TYR A 137 10.54 -15.68 -0.08
N VAL A 138 10.57 -16.07 -1.36
CA VAL A 138 9.83 -15.38 -2.42
C VAL A 138 8.32 -15.46 -2.19
N ALA A 139 7.80 -16.60 -1.69
CA ALA A 139 6.39 -16.74 -1.35
C ALA A 139 5.97 -15.77 -0.24
N VAL A 140 6.80 -15.62 0.81
CA VAL A 140 6.56 -14.69 1.91
C VAL A 140 6.73 -13.23 1.47
N ALA A 141 7.74 -12.90 0.68
CA ALA A 141 7.98 -11.55 0.14
C ALA A 141 6.76 -11.00 -0.62
N LYS A 142 6.05 -11.85 -1.38
CA LYS A 142 4.84 -11.48 -2.14
C LYS A 142 3.64 -11.08 -1.29
N LEU A 143 3.66 -11.40 0.01
CA LEU A 143 2.62 -11.00 0.94
C LEU A 143 2.74 -9.53 1.34
N PHE A 144 3.96 -8.98 1.39
CA PHE A 144 4.17 -7.58 1.71
C PHE A 144 3.65 -6.69 0.59
N ARG A 145 2.93 -5.64 0.98
CA ARG A 145 2.34 -4.67 0.04
C ARG A 145 2.62 -3.25 0.51
N PRO A 146 2.69 -2.27 -0.41
CA PRO A 146 2.62 -0.88 -0.03
C PRO A 146 1.35 -0.61 0.80
N MET A 147 1.49 0.15 1.88
CA MET A 147 0.35 0.52 2.70
C MET A 147 -0.67 1.30 1.86
N MET A 148 -1.92 0.85 1.85
CA MET A 148 -3.01 1.46 1.07
C MET A 148 -2.73 1.48 -0.46
N GLU A 149 -2.11 0.43 -1.00
CA GLU A 149 -1.65 0.30 -2.40
C GLU A 149 -2.58 0.95 -3.44
N VAL A 150 -3.86 0.53 -3.48
CA VAL A 150 -4.83 1.04 -4.47
C VAL A 150 -5.12 2.53 -4.35
N TYR A 151 -4.79 3.17 -3.22
CA TYR A 151 -5.11 4.56 -2.93
C TYR A 151 -3.91 5.50 -2.96
N THR A 152 -2.69 4.98 -2.86
CA THR A 152 -1.47 5.77 -2.65
C THR A 152 -0.40 5.54 -3.71
N ILE A 153 -0.51 4.45 -4.49
CA ILE A 153 0.48 4.06 -5.50
C ILE A 153 -0.06 4.39 -6.88
N PRO A 154 0.61 5.26 -7.66
CA PRO A 154 0.24 5.50 -9.06
C PRO A 154 0.29 4.22 -9.90
N GLY A 155 -0.65 4.08 -10.84
CA GLY A 155 -0.69 2.95 -11.77
C GLY A 155 -2.02 2.20 -11.76
N ALA A 156 -2.09 1.13 -12.55
CA ALA A 156 -3.21 0.20 -12.57
C ALA A 156 -2.95 -0.95 -11.59
N HIS A 157 -3.98 -1.35 -10.85
CA HIS A 157 -3.90 -2.40 -9.83
C HIS A 157 -5.04 -3.39 -10.01
N THR A 158 -4.78 -4.66 -9.72
CA THR A 158 -5.85 -5.67 -9.56
C THR A 158 -5.82 -6.16 -8.13
N VAL A 159 -6.84 -5.81 -7.35
CA VAL A 159 -6.94 -6.14 -5.92
C VAL A 159 -8.32 -6.70 -5.65
N ASN A 160 -8.37 -7.89 -5.02
CA ASN A 160 -9.59 -8.63 -4.72
C ASN A 160 -10.49 -8.85 -5.95
N GLY A 161 -9.88 -9.16 -7.11
CA GLY A 161 -10.60 -9.38 -8.37
C GLY A 161 -11.19 -8.13 -9.01
N ARG A 162 -10.87 -6.93 -8.48
CA ARG A 162 -11.34 -5.64 -9.01
C ARG A 162 -10.20 -4.88 -9.63
N GLN A 163 -10.49 -4.18 -10.73
CA GLN A 163 -9.52 -3.31 -11.39
C GLN A 163 -9.61 -1.90 -10.83
N TRP A 164 -8.46 -1.35 -10.50
CA TRP A 164 -8.27 -0.03 -9.94
C TRP A 164 -7.26 0.73 -10.79
N ARG A 165 -7.34 2.04 -10.78
CA ARG A 165 -6.27 2.90 -11.26
C ARG A 165 -6.13 4.11 -10.36
N THR A 166 -4.89 4.50 -10.11
CA THR A 166 -4.57 5.63 -9.27
C THR A 166 -3.59 6.54 -9.99
N ALA A 167 -3.90 7.84 -9.94
CA ALA A 167 -3.02 8.90 -10.40
C ALA A 167 -2.80 9.85 -9.23
N CYS A 168 -1.56 10.24 -8.99
CA CYS A 168 -1.22 11.18 -7.94
C CYS A 168 -0.65 12.46 -8.54
N GLU A 169 -0.79 13.55 -7.82
CA GLU A 169 -0.21 14.87 -8.13
C GLU A 169 0.30 15.51 -6.84
N GLY A 170 1.27 16.43 -6.96
CA GLY A 170 1.65 17.30 -5.85
C GLY A 170 0.46 18.16 -5.40
N TYR A 171 0.29 18.34 -4.09
CA TYR A 171 -0.83 19.08 -3.52
C TYR A 171 -0.39 19.81 -2.25
N SER A 172 0.00 21.09 -2.41
CA SER A 172 0.52 21.89 -1.29
C SER A 172 1.68 21.15 -0.59
N ALA A 173 1.65 21.00 0.73
CA ALA A 173 2.63 20.27 1.53
C ALA A 173 2.42 18.73 1.56
N THR A 174 1.61 18.16 0.66
CA THR A 174 1.40 16.71 0.52
C THR A 174 1.24 16.32 -0.95
N ALA A 175 0.85 15.07 -1.24
CA ALA A 175 0.41 14.60 -2.54
C ALA A 175 -1.05 14.16 -2.47
N ARG A 176 -1.80 14.40 -3.55
CA ARG A 176 -3.20 13.97 -3.69
C ARG A 176 -3.30 12.89 -4.76
N CYS A 177 -3.88 11.76 -4.40
CA CYS A 177 -4.10 10.64 -5.30
C CYS A 177 -5.59 10.50 -5.61
N ARG A 178 -5.95 10.48 -6.88
CA ARG A 178 -7.28 10.11 -7.36
C ARG A 178 -7.29 8.64 -7.69
N THR A 179 -8.21 7.91 -7.07
CA THR A 179 -8.46 6.51 -7.36
C THR A 179 -9.78 6.36 -8.09
N ASP A 180 -9.72 5.71 -9.25
CA ASP A 180 -10.90 5.23 -9.96
C ASP A 180 -10.94 3.69 -9.87
N ILE A 181 -12.15 3.15 -9.94
CA ILE A 181 -12.43 1.72 -9.94
C ILE A 181 -13.23 1.35 -11.18
N PHE A 182 -12.94 0.20 -11.78
CA PHE A 182 -13.75 -0.33 -12.86
C PHE A 182 -15.00 -1.01 -12.27
N ALA A 183 -16.17 -0.46 -12.57
CA ALA A 183 -17.43 -0.92 -12.00
C ALA A 183 -18.61 -0.67 -12.96
N THR A 184 -19.74 -1.33 -12.67
CA THR A 184 -21.03 -0.95 -13.25
C THR A 184 -21.59 0.25 -12.49
N VAL A 185 -21.85 1.34 -13.19
CA VAL A 185 -22.50 2.54 -12.65
C VAL A 185 -23.85 2.77 -13.33
N ILE A 186 -24.80 3.33 -12.59
CA ILE A 186 -26.09 3.74 -13.15
C ILE A 186 -26.00 5.22 -13.54
N ARG A 187 -26.18 5.52 -14.82
CA ARG A 187 -26.20 6.89 -15.35
C ARG A 187 -27.62 7.32 -15.64
N LYS A 188 -27.97 8.54 -15.23
CA LYS A 188 -29.22 9.18 -15.64
C LYS A 188 -29.10 9.63 -17.10
N THR A 189 -30.15 9.40 -17.87
CA THR A 189 -30.33 9.82 -19.26
C THR A 189 -31.63 10.62 -19.38
N PRO A 190 -31.88 11.33 -20.50
CA PRO A 190 -33.16 12.00 -20.72
C PRO A 190 -34.36 11.04 -20.63
N SER A 191 -34.20 9.78 -21.02
CA SER A 191 -35.26 8.76 -21.06
C SER A 191 -35.32 7.85 -19.82
N GLY A 192 -34.45 8.05 -18.81
CA GLY A 192 -34.44 7.22 -17.61
C GLY A 192 -33.03 6.94 -17.10
N TYR A 193 -32.69 5.66 -16.89
CA TYR A 193 -31.39 5.22 -16.40
C TYR A 193 -30.81 4.10 -17.24
N VAL A 194 -29.49 4.09 -17.38
CA VAL A 194 -28.76 3.02 -18.06
C VAL A 194 -27.62 2.53 -17.18
N LYS A 195 -27.37 1.23 -17.21
CA LYS A 195 -26.17 0.64 -16.59
C LYS A 195 -25.01 0.77 -17.56
N VAL A 196 -23.88 1.29 -17.09
CA VAL A 196 -22.67 1.46 -17.89
C VAL A 196 -21.50 0.86 -17.12
N ASN A 197 -20.72 0.02 -17.78
CA ASN A 197 -19.45 -0.47 -17.24
C ASN A 197 -18.35 0.51 -17.60
N GLY A 198 -17.51 0.87 -16.64
CA GLY A 198 -16.37 1.75 -16.90
C GLY A 198 -15.67 2.20 -15.63
N TRP A 199 -14.68 3.06 -15.83
CA TRP A 199 -13.97 3.71 -14.72
C TRP A 199 -14.90 4.71 -14.04
N ALA A 200 -15.07 4.51 -12.74
CA ALA A 200 -15.84 5.37 -11.85
C ALA A 200 -14.92 5.92 -10.75
N PHE A 201 -15.11 7.18 -10.40
CA PHE A 201 -14.42 7.77 -9.26
C PHE A 201 -14.74 6.97 -7.99
N ASN A 202 -13.70 6.57 -7.26
CA ASN A 202 -13.84 5.96 -5.95
C ASN A 202 -13.54 6.97 -4.84
N SER A 203 -12.35 7.57 -4.88
CA SER A 203 -11.93 8.49 -3.82
C SER A 203 -10.76 9.40 -4.21
N LEU A 204 -10.61 10.49 -3.46
CA LEU A 204 -9.35 11.21 -3.34
C LEU A 204 -8.63 10.80 -2.05
N THR A 205 -7.32 10.68 -2.11
CA THR A 205 -6.45 10.36 -0.97
C THR A 205 -5.40 11.43 -0.83
N TYR A 206 -5.39 12.12 0.29
CA TYR A 206 -4.29 12.98 0.69
C TYR A 206 -3.27 12.12 1.43
N ARG A 207 -2.08 11.98 0.83
CA ARG A 207 -1.02 11.12 1.36
C ARG A 207 -0.49 11.66 2.69
N TRP A 208 0.25 10.79 3.38
CA TRP A 208 0.78 11.05 4.73
C TRP A 208 1.39 12.44 4.86
N SER A 209 0.82 13.24 5.76
CA SER A 209 1.30 14.56 6.12
C SER A 209 1.11 14.81 7.62
N ASP A 210 1.69 15.89 8.15
CA ASP A 210 1.43 16.30 9.53
C ASP A 210 -0.06 16.62 9.74
N ARG A 211 -0.64 16.14 10.83
CA ARG A 211 -2.02 16.40 11.23
C ARG A 211 -2.27 17.89 11.51
N ALA A 212 -1.25 18.63 11.94
CA ALA A 212 -1.33 20.07 12.18
C ALA A 212 -1.84 20.85 10.95
N LEU A 213 -1.47 20.38 9.74
CA LEU A 213 -1.91 20.94 8.45
C LEU A 213 -3.44 20.84 8.23
N TRP A 214 -4.12 19.98 8.99
CA TRP A 214 -5.54 19.66 8.84
C TRP A 214 -6.40 20.05 10.03
N THR A 215 -5.82 20.70 11.05
CA THR A 215 -6.61 21.55 11.94
C THR A 215 -7.35 22.57 11.06
N ALA A 216 -8.47 23.20 11.41
CA ALA A 216 -9.26 24.04 10.49
C ALA A 216 -9.85 23.35 9.22
N ASN A 217 -9.31 22.26 8.68
CA ASN A 217 -9.88 21.52 7.55
C ASN A 217 -10.81 20.38 8.03
N PRO A 218 -12.11 20.39 7.72
CA PRO A 218 -13.05 19.37 8.19
C PRO A 218 -12.78 17.95 7.65
N LEU A 219 -11.93 17.80 6.61
CA LEU A 219 -11.52 16.49 6.10
C LEU A 219 -10.56 15.75 7.03
N GLY A 220 -9.87 16.46 7.94
CA GLY A 220 -8.89 15.87 8.86
C GLY A 220 -9.34 15.85 10.33
N ARG A 221 -10.64 16.02 10.60
CA ARG A 221 -11.21 15.99 11.96
C ARG A 221 -12.57 15.31 11.96
N THR A 222 -12.84 14.53 13.00
CA THR A 222 -14.16 13.92 13.18
C THR A 222 -15.23 14.99 13.29
N GLY A 223 -16.34 14.84 12.57
CA GLY A 223 -17.46 15.77 12.60
C GLY A 223 -18.31 15.75 11.33
N SER A 224 -19.36 16.57 11.32
CA SER A 224 -20.26 16.74 10.18
C SER A 224 -20.40 18.22 9.84
N TRP A 225 -20.53 18.54 8.56
CA TRP A 225 -20.69 19.92 8.11
C TRP A 225 -21.46 19.99 6.80
N THR A 226 -21.95 21.18 6.49
CA THR A 226 -22.47 21.52 5.16
C THR A 226 -21.45 22.40 4.47
N SER A 227 -21.02 22.04 3.27
CA SER A 227 -20.09 22.88 2.49
C SER A 227 -20.81 24.11 1.94
N ALA A 228 -20.04 25.10 1.47
CA ALA A 228 -20.59 26.34 0.94
C ALA A 228 -21.58 26.11 -0.23
N GLU A 229 -21.35 25.06 -1.02
CA GLU A 229 -22.25 24.62 -2.09
C GLU A 229 -23.45 23.76 -1.62
N GLY A 230 -23.72 23.70 -0.30
CA GLY A 230 -24.89 23.04 0.28
C GLY A 230 -24.79 21.53 0.44
N ARG A 231 -23.61 20.93 0.19
CA ARG A 231 -23.41 19.49 0.31
C ARG A 231 -23.20 19.08 1.76
N ARG A 232 -23.87 18.01 2.20
CA ARG A 232 -23.72 17.46 3.56
C ARG A 232 -22.57 16.45 3.61
N TRP A 233 -21.69 16.62 4.58
CA TRP A 233 -20.48 15.84 4.77
C TRP A 233 -20.38 15.30 6.19
N ARG A 234 -19.65 14.20 6.34
CA ARG A 234 -19.15 13.73 7.62
C ARG A 234 -17.75 13.16 7.47
N THR A 235 -16.93 13.29 8.50
CA THR A 235 -15.59 12.71 8.59
C THR A 235 -15.52 11.86 9.86
N ASP A 236 -14.96 10.66 9.72
CA ASP A 236 -14.56 9.81 10.84
C ASP A 236 -13.03 9.73 10.85
N CYS A 237 -12.39 9.84 12.02
CA CYS A 237 -10.94 9.73 12.17
C CYS A 237 -10.57 8.74 13.29
N ASP A 238 -9.44 8.06 13.12
CA ASP A 238 -8.81 7.22 14.15
C ASP A 238 -9.73 6.13 14.74
N THR A 239 -10.69 5.66 13.94
CA THR A 239 -11.63 4.57 14.26
C THR A 239 -11.13 3.21 13.77
N ALA A 240 -11.77 2.12 14.20
CA ALA A 240 -11.50 0.79 13.66
C ALA A 240 -11.68 0.72 12.11
N THR A 241 -12.63 1.49 11.57
CA THR A 241 -12.90 1.53 10.12
C THR A 241 -11.84 2.30 9.34
N THR A 242 -11.26 3.33 9.93
CA THR A 242 -10.28 4.22 9.27
C THR A 242 -8.84 3.78 9.53
N GLY A 243 -8.60 3.11 10.65
CA GLY A 243 -7.28 2.95 11.24
C GLY A 243 -6.87 4.19 12.03
N ARG A 244 -5.92 4.01 12.97
CA ARG A 244 -5.22 5.13 13.63
C ARG A 244 -4.32 5.83 12.60
N GLY A 245 -4.21 7.15 12.70
CA GLY A 245 -3.44 7.98 11.77
C GLY A 245 -4.15 8.22 10.43
N ALA A 246 -5.49 8.14 10.40
CA ALA A 246 -6.25 8.39 9.18
C ALA A 246 -7.66 8.93 9.46
N CYS A 247 -8.16 9.69 8.50
CA CYS A 247 -9.56 10.12 8.41
C CYS A 247 -10.19 9.64 7.10
N ARG A 248 -11.49 9.32 7.14
CA ARG A 248 -12.33 9.12 5.95
C ARG A 248 -13.50 10.06 5.98
N SER A 249 -13.71 10.77 4.89
CA SER A 249 -14.82 11.68 4.68
C SER A 249 -15.82 11.11 3.69
N TYR A 250 -17.09 11.29 4.04
CA TYR A 250 -18.25 10.80 3.31
C TYR A 250 -19.12 11.98 2.91
N LEU A 251 -19.69 11.87 1.73
CA LEU A 251 -20.66 12.81 1.20
C LEU A 251 -22.04 12.16 1.25
N LEU A 252 -23.06 12.88 1.71
CA LEU A 252 -24.43 12.43 1.55
C LEU A 252 -24.89 12.74 0.13
N THR A 253 -25.27 11.71 -0.60
CA THR A 253 -25.77 11.86 -1.98
C THR A 253 -26.93 10.92 -2.25
N THR A 254 -27.78 11.29 -3.19
CA THR A 254 -28.82 10.40 -3.71
C THR A 254 -28.18 9.44 -4.71
N VAL A 255 -28.09 8.16 -4.34
CA VAL A 255 -27.67 7.10 -5.26
C VAL A 255 -28.88 6.48 -5.94
N ILE A 256 -28.68 5.99 -7.15
CA ILE A 256 -29.64 5.17 -7.87
C ILE A 256 -29.19 3.72 -7.74
N ASP A 257 -30.12 2.84 -7.37
CA ASP A 257 -29.89 1.40 -7.28
C ASP A 257 -30.88 0.68 -8.21
N PHE A 258 -30.58 -0.56 -8.59
CA PHE A 258 -31.45 -1.40 -9.40
C PHE A 258 -31.78 -2.69 -8.65
N LYS A 259 -32.98 -2.77 -8.08
CA LYS A 259 -33.45 -3.89 -7.25
C LYS A 259 -34.82 -4.35 -7.73
N GLY A 260 -35.02 -5.66 -7.83
CA GLY A 260 -36.31 -6.26 -8.20
C GLY A 260 -36.85 -5.76 -9.56
N GLY A 261 -35.97 -5.52 -10.53
CA GLY A 261 -36.34 -5.02 -11.86
C GLY A 261 -36.66 -3.52 -11.94
N LYS A 262 -36.50 -2.77 -10.84
CA LYS A 262 -36.84 -1.34 -10.77
C LYS A 262 -35.65 -0.50 -10.30
N TYR A 263 -35.59 0.74 -10.79
CA TYR A 263 -34.66 1.74 -10.29
C TYR A 263 -35.22 2.40 -9.03
N THR A 264 -34.45 2.40 -7.95
CA THR A 264 -34.80 3.07 -6.69
C THR A 264 -33.80 4.18 -6.38
N ARG A 265 -34.24 5.17 -5.59
CA ARG A 265 -33.38 6.26 -5.11
C ARG A 265 -33.24 6.17 -3.61
N ALA A 266 -32.04 6.41 -3.09
CA ALA A 266 -31.80 6.51 -1.66
C ALA A 266 -30.72 7.53 -1.37
N ASP A 267 -30.90 8.33 -0.32
CA ASP A 267 -29.84 9.19 0.21
C ASP A 267 -28.93 8.35 1.10
N VAL A 268 -27.65 8.28 0.74
CA VAL A 268 -26.66 7.47 1.45
C VAL A 268 -25.34 8.22 1.60
N TRP A 269 -24.61 7.91 2.66
CA TRP A 269 -23.25 8.38 2.86
C TRP A 269 -22.28 7.56 2.03
N VAL A 270 -21.73 8.16 0.97
CA VAL A 270 -20.71 7.54 0.12
C VAL A 270 -19.33 8.03 0.50
N PHE A 271 -18.38 7.09 0.58
CA PHE A 271 -16.96 7.41 0.77
C PHE A 271 -16.49 8.30 -0.38
N ASN A 272 -15.72 9.35 -0.06
CA ASN A 272 -15.30 10.33 -1.06
C ASN A 272 -13.82 10.72 -0.91
N ASN A 273 -13.36 10.94 0.32
CA ASN A 273 -11.97 11.35 0.56
C ASN A 273 -11.37 10.60 1.74
N GLN A 274 -10.05 10.45 1.74
CA GLN A 274 -9.31 10.08 2.95
C GLN A 274 -8.07 10.95 3.11
N VAL A 275 -7.71 11.20 4.37
CA VAL A 275 -6.49 11.91 4.76
C VAL A 275 -5.66 10.95 5.59
N LEU A 276 -4.38 10.81 5.26
CA LEU A 276 -3.45 9.96 5.97
C LEU A 276 -2.45 10.84 6.74
N PHE A 277 -2.12 10.46 7.97
CA PHE A 277 -1.23 11.23 8.83
C PHE A 277 0.09 10.51 9.07
N THR A 278 1.17 11.27 9.13
CA THR A 278 2.50 10.72 9.43
C THR A 278 2.59 10.17 10.85
N THR A 279 1.87 10.80 11.78
CA THR A 279 1.88 10.58 13.24
C THR A 279 0.47 10.62 13.83
#